data_AF-A0A7W1TPJ8-F1
#
_entry.id   AF-A0A7W1TPJ8-F1
#
_cell.length_a   1.000
_cell.length_b   1.000
_cell.length_c   1.000
_cell.angle_alpha   90.00
_cell.angle_beta   90.00
_cell.angle_gamma   90.00
#
_symmetry.space_group_name_H-M   'P 1'
#
loop_
_entity.id
_entity.type
_entity.pdbx_description
1 polymer ?
#
loop_
_entity_poly.entity_id
_entity_poly.type
_entity_poly.pdbx_seq_one_letter_code
_entity_poly.pdbx_strand_id
1 'polypeptide(L)'
;MQSVDTKPKRRLFDLLRSQGVQANQQVTFFSDGGDNVRKLPEYLNPGADHILDWFHCTMRITVLQQCARGLKPTVSAPDPDVTDEESLEHRLESVKHFLWHGNSARALDRLRDVDDELESWDYDDDGEKHPQPGSEAARRMLKYVREMETYIANNAGSIVNYGERYRNGERISTGFVESTINQVVSKRMVKKQQMQWTPEGAHLLLQVRTQVLNEEWEDTFRTWYPGFRPVATAPTALLLAA
;
A
#
# COMPACT_ATOMS: atom_id res chain seq x y z
N MET A 1 -3.22 10.30 16.76
CA MET A 1 -2.13 10.85 15.93
C MET A 1 -2.41 12.32 15.70
N GLN A 2 -1.69 13.23 16.35
CA GLN A 2 -1.84 14.66 16.10
C GLN A 2 -1.21 14.97 14.75
N SER A 3 -2.02 15.44 13.80
CA SER A 3 -1.55 15.87 12.48
C SER A 3 -0.85 17.22 12.63
N VAL A 4 0.43 17.29 12.24
CA VAL A 4 1.20 18.55 12.16
C VAL A 4 0.52 19.53 11.19
N ASP A 5 -0.09 18.99 10.14
CA ASP A 5 -0.95 19.75 9.24
C ASP A 5 -2.35 19.88 9.84
N THR A 6 -2.83 21.10 10.01
CA THR A 6 -4.16 21.38 10.56
C THR A 6 -5.28 21.19 9.53
N LYS A 7 -4.96 21.16 8.23
CA LYS A 7 -5.94 21.04 7.12
C LYS A 7 -5.46 20.12 5.98
N PRO A 8 -5.05 18.87 6.25
CA PRO A 8 -4.45 17.99 5.25
C PRO A 8 -5.39 17.64 4.09
N LYS A 9 -6.68 17.46 4.37
CA LYS A 9 -7.69 17.19 3.33
C LYS A 9 -7.87 18.36 2.38
N ARG A 10 -7.88 19.60 2.90
CA ARG A 10 -7.97 20.81 2.09
C ARG A 10 -6.73 20.98 1.21
N ARG A 11 -5.53 20.75 1.77
CA ARG A 11 -4.29 20.82 0.98
C ARG A 11 -4.32 19.83 -0.19
N LEU A 12 -4.80 18.61 0.04
CA LEU A 12 -4.92 17.62 -1.03
C LEU A 12 -5.96 18.03 -2.09
N PHE A 13 -7.09 18.60 -1.67
CA PHE A 13 -8.08 19.18 -2.59
C PHE A 13 -7.48 20.31 -3.45
N ASP A 14 -6.79 21.26 -2.81
CA ASP A 14 -6.14 22.38 -3.50
C ASP A 14 -5.04 21.90 -4.47
N LEU A 15 -4.30 20.83 -4.09
CA LEU A 15 -3.32 20.19 -4.96
C LEU A 15 -3.98 19.55 -6.19
N LEU A 16 -5.06 18.79 -6.03
CA LEU A 16 -5.76 18.20 -7.18
C LEU A 16 -6.26 19.30 -8.12
N ARG A 17 -6.81 20.38 -7.58
CA ARG A 17 -7.26 21.54 -8.35
C ARG A 17 -6.12 22.24 -9.08
N SER A 18 -4.94 22.40 -8.46
CA SER A 18 -3.78 23.02 -9.10
C SER A 18 -3.21 22.16 -10.23
N GLN A 19 -3.38 20.83 -10.15
CA GLN A 19 -3.08 19.89 -11.23
C GLN A 19 -4.17 19.87 -12.33
N GLY A 20 -5.18 20.73 -12.25
CA GLY A 20 -6.20 20.90 -13.29
C GLY A 20 -7.40 19.95 -13.19
N VAL A 21 -7.52 19.17 -12.11
CA VAL A 21 -8.66 18.27 -11.89
C VAL A 21 -9.94 19.10 -11.81
N GLN A 22 -10.89 18.82 -12.69
CA GLN A 22 -12.20 19.49 -12.71
C GLN A 22 -13.17 18.82 -11.74
N ALA A 23 -14.14 19.58 -11.23
CA ALA A 23 -15.10 19.09 -10.23
C ALA A 23 -15.98 17.93 -10.73
N ASN A 24 -16.21 17.84 -12.05
CA ASN A 24 -17.02 16.81 -12.71
C ASN A 24 -16.18 15.76 -13.44
N GLN A 25 -14.85 15.82 -13.34
CA GLN A 25 -13.97 14.82 -13.93
C GLN A 25 -14.08 13.52 -13.12
N GLN A 26 -14.24 12.38 -13.80
CA GLN A 26 -14.14 11.08 -13.15
C GLN A 26 -12.69 10.86 -12.71
N VAL A 27 -12.50 10.58 -11.42
CA VAL A 27 -11.18 10.33 -10.83
C VAL A 27 -11.22 8.99 -10.13
N THR A 28 -10.21 8.15 -10.39
CA THR A 28 -10.02 6.89 -9.68
C THR A 28 -8.88 7.04 -8.69
N PHE A 29 -9.16 6.86 -7.40
CA PHE A 29 -8.17 6.86 -6.34
C PHE A 29 -7.68 5.45 -6.07
N PHE A 30 -6.36 5.29 -6.04
CA PHE A 30 -5.70 4.09 -5.54
C PHE A 30 -5.17 4.39 -4.13
N SER A 31 -5.45 3.52 -3.17
CA SER A 31 -4.88 3.65 -1.83
C SER A 31 -4.68 2.30 -1.17
N ASP A 32 -3.93 2.30 -0.07
CA ASP A 32 -3.68 1.10 0.74
C ASP A 32 -4.91 0.62 1.51
N GLY A 33 -6.04 1.34 1.49
CA GLY A 33 -7.27 0.95 2.18
C GLY A 33 -7.26 1.19 3.70
N GLY A 34 -6.29 1.94 4.22
CA GLY A 34 -6.26 2.35 5.62
C GLY A 34 -7.47 3.21 6.01
N ASP A 35 -7.91 3.13 7.28
CA ASP A 35 -9.15 3.79 7.73
C ASP A 35 -9.20 5.29 7.45
N ASN A 36 -8.05 5.97 7.56
CA ASN A 36 -7.93 7.41 7.33
C ASN A 36 -8.04 7.81 5.85
N VAL A 37 -7.80 6.87 4.92
CA VAL A 37 -7.77 7.13 3.48
C VAL A 37 -8.95 6.51 2.72
N ARG A 38 -9.64 5.52 3.30
CA ARG A 38 -10.77 4.84 2.65
C ARG A 38 -11.92 5.79 2.30
N LYS A 39 -12.24 6.74 3.18
CA LYS A 39 -13.30 7.76 2.97
C LYS A 39 -12.78 9.06 2.35
N LEU A 40 -11.49 9.12 2.01
CA LEU A 40 -10.88 10.33 1.47
C LEU A 40 -11.34 10.64 0.04
N PRO A 41 -11.49 9.66 -0.88
CA PRO A 41 -12.01 9.91 -2.22
C PRO A 41 -13.37 10.59 -2.21
N GLU A 42 -14.31 10.10 -1.40
CA GLU A 42 -15.67 10.66 -1.24
C GLU A 42 -15.65 12.14 -0.83
N TYR A 43 -14.67 12.54 -0.01
CA TYR A 43 -14.51 13.94 0.41
C TYR A 43 -13.93 14.84 -0.70
N LEU A 44 -13.04 14.30 -1.53
CA LEU A 44 -12.31 15.08 -2.53
C LEU A 44 -13.10 15.25 -3.83
N ASN A 45 -13.83 14.22 -4.25
CA ASN A 45 -14.66 14.24 -5.45
C ASN A 45 -15.85 13.26 -5.26
N PRO A 46 -17.09 13.74 -5.13
CA PRO A 46 -18.27 12.91 -4.86
C PRO A 46 -18.54 11.80 -5.89
N GLY A 47 -17.96 11.88 -7.09
CA GLY A 47 -18.07 10.85 -8.14
C GLY A 47 -16.81 10.01 -8.32
N ALA A 48 -15.89 10.04 -7.36
CA ALA A 48 -14.65 9.32 -7.48
C ALA A 48 -14.78 7.83 -7.16
N ASP A 49 -14.15 7.02 -7.99
CA ASP A 49 -13.98 5.59 -7.73
C ASP A 49 -12.82 5.38 -6.76
N HIS A 50 -12.97 4.42 -5.84
CA HIS A 50 -11.88 4.00 -4.98
C HIS A 50 -11.52 2.54 -5.28
N ILE A 51 -10.26 2.33 -5.62
CA ILE A 51 -9.70 0.99 -5.86
C ILE A 51 -8.64 0.71 -4.81
N LEU A 52 -8.73 -0.46 -4.18
CA LEU A 52 -7.70 -0.97 -3.29
C LEU A 52 -6.44 -1.28 -4.10
N ASP A 53 -5.29 -0.78 -3.67
CA ASP A 53 -4.06 -0.98 -4.42
C ASP A 53 -3.62 -2.45 -4.43
N TRP A 54 -3.46 -3.00 -5.62
CA TRP A 54 -3.02 -4.39 -5.79
C TRP A 54 -1.63 -4.66 -5.20
N PHE A 55 -0.72 -3.68 -5.18
CA PHE A 55 0.60 -3.84 -4.54
C PHE A 55 0.46 -4.06 -3.04
N HIS A 56 -0.42 -3.31 -2.36
CA HIS A 56 -0.63 -3.48 -0.92
C HIS A 56 -1.31 -4.81 -0.59
N CYS A 57 -2.17 -5.33 -1.47
CA CYS A 57 -2.76 -6.67 -1.34
C CYS A 57 -1.68 -7.75 -1.47
N THR A 58 -0.89 -7.70 -2.56
CA THR A 58 0.15 -8.70 -2.84
C THR A 58 1.28 -8.70 -1.82
N MET A 59 1.66 -7.54 -1.29
CA MET A 59 2.66 -7.46 -0.22
C MET A 59 2.21 -8.21 1.04
N ARG A 60 0.95 -8.07 1.46
CA ARG A 60 0.41 -8.80 2.62
C ARG A 60 0.35 -10.31 2.40
N ILE A 61 -0.09 -10.73 1.21
CA ILE A 61 -0.09 -12.15 0.82
C ILE A 61 1.34 -12.71 0.82
N THR A 62 2.32 -11.94 0.35
CA THR A 62 3.72 -12.37 0.34
C THR A 62 4.24 -12.62 1.76
N VAL A 63 3.86 -11.79 2.74
CA VAL A 63 4.21 -12.03 4.16
C VAL A 63 3.61 -13.35 4.66
N LEU A 64 2.35 -13.62 4.32
CA LEU A 64 1.70 -14.88 4.67
C LEU A 64 2.39 -16.09 4.02
N GLN A 65 2.75 -15.99 2.74
CA GLN A 65 3.47 -17.05 2.02
C GLN A 65 4.85 -17.33 2.64
N GLN A 66 5.55 -16.28 3.10
CA GLN A 66 6.81 -16.44 3.83
C GLN A 66 6.61 -17.12 5.20
N CYS A 67 5.52 -16.81 5.90
CA CYS A 67 5.17 -17.48 7.15
C CYS A 67 4.88 -18.97 6.91
N ALA A 68 4.07 -19.29 5.90
CA ALA A 68 3.73 -20.66 5.51
C ALA A 68 4.98 -21.50 5.19
N ARG A 69 5.95 -20.92 4.47
CA ARG A 69 7.24 -21.58 4.20
C ARG A 69 8.04 -21.92 5.45
N GLY A 70 7.95 -21.07 6.48
CA GLY A 70 8.59 -21.30 7.76
C GLY A 70 7.88 -22.32 8.65
N LEU A 71 6.67 -22.74 8.29
CA LEU A 71 5.87 -23.75 8.98
C LEU A 71 5.95 -25.14 8.36
N LYS A 72 6.48 -25.26 7.13
CA LYS A 72 6.80 -26.57 6.56
C LYS A 72 7.66 -27.35 7.55
N PRO A 73 7.35 -28.62 7.86
CA PRO A 73 8.18 -29.44 8.72
C PRO A 73 9.60 -29.44 8.16
N THR A 74 10.52 -28.74 8.82
CA THR A 74 11.94 -28.85 8.51
C THR A 74 12.37 -30.23 8.96
N VAL A 75 12.34 -31.18 8.02
CA VAL A 75 12.82 -32.55 8.14
C VAL A 75 11.97 -33.44 9.06
N SER A 76 10.84 -33.90 8.52
CA SER A 76 10.37 -35.28 8.61
C SER A 76 9.50 -35.52 7.38
N ALA A 77 9.55 -36.74 6.83
CA ALA A 77 8.97 -37.07 5.53
C ALA A 77 7.58 -36.43 5.34
N PRO A 78 7.27 -35.86 4.16
CA PRO A 78 5.92 -35.37 3.88
C PRO A 78 4.95 -36.49 4.21
N ASP A 79 3.95 -36.18 5.03
CA ASP A 79 2.82 -37.09 5.23
C ASP A 79 2.27 -37.42 3.84
N PRO A 80 2.29 -38.68 3.39
CA PRO A 80 1.91 -39.05 2.03
C PRO A 80 0.46 -38.69 1.68
N ASP A 81 -0.38 -38.35 2.67
CA ASP A 81 -1.75 -37.90 2.46
C ASP A 81 -1.90 -36.40 2.18
N VAL A 82 -0.94 -35.56 2.59
CA VAL A 82 -1.02 -34.10 2.35
C VAL A 82 -0.47 -33.80 0.96
N THR A 83 -1.37 -33.70 -0.01
CA THR A 83 -1.03 -33.29 -1.38
C THR A 83 -0.54 -31.83 -1.40
N ASP A 84 0.29 -31.46 -2.38
CA ASP A 84 0.81 -30.09 -2.55
C ASP A 84 -0.32 -29.05 -2.68
N GLU A 85 -1.50 -29.48 -3.13
CA GLU A 85 -2.74 -28.69 -3.24
C GLU A 85 -3.37 -28.33 -1.87
N GLU A 86 -3.14 -29.13 -0.83
CA GLU A 86 -3.64 -28.86 0.52
C GLU A 86 -2.72 -27.97 1.34
N SER A 87 -1.49 -27.76 0.89
CA SER A 87 -0.48 -26.95 1.60
C SER A 87 -0.94 -25.50 1.83
N LEU A 88 -0.58 -24.94 2.98
CA LEU A 88 -0.84 -23.52 3.33
C LEU A 88 -0.41 -22.55 2.21
N GLU A 89 0.70 -22.81 1.53
CA GLU A 89 1.16 -21.99 0.40
C GLU A 89 0.17 -22.00 -0.77
N HIS A 90 -0.38 -23.17 -1.12
CA HIS A 90 -1.37 -23.31 -2.19
C HIS A 90 -2.70 -22.64 -1.82
N ARG A 91 -3.11 -22.74 -0.55
CA ARG A 91 -4.30 -22.04 -0.03
C ARG A 91 -4.15 -20.52 -0.17
N LEU A 92 -2.97 -19.98 0.16
CA LEU A 92 -2.67 -18.55 0.03
C LEU A 92 -2.57 -18.09 -1.44
N GLU A 93 -2.07 -18.94 -2.34
CA GLU A 93 -2.10 -18.63 -3.77
C GLU A 93 -3.54 -18.62 -4.31
N SER A 94 -4.42 -19.49 -3.77
CA SER A 94 -5.87 -19.45 -4.07
C SER A 94 -6.50 -18.14 -3.58
N VAL A 95 -6.18 -17.68 -2.37
CA VAL A 95 -6.60 -16.35 -1.86
C VAL A 95 -6.19 -15.24 -2.82
N LYS A 96 -4.93 -15.25 -3.26
CA LYS A 96 -4.42 -14.28 -4.24
C LYS A 96 -5.17 -14.35 -5.56
N HIS A 97 -5.45 -15.54 -6.07
CA HIS A 97 -6.22 -15.75 -7.29
C HIS A 97 -7.65 -15.20 -7.17
N PHE A 98 -8.35 -15.50 -6.07
CA PHE A 98 -9.69 -14.95 -5.83
C PHE A 98 -9.68 -13.42 -5.80
N LEU A 99 -8.72 -12.83 -5.07
CA LEU A 99 -8.58 -11.37 -5.01
C LEU A 99 -8.23 -10.76 -6.37
N TRP A 100 -7.37 -11.40 -7.16
CA TRP A 100 -7.02 -10.97 -8.52
C TRP A 100 -8.23 -10.85 -9.43
N HIS A 101 -9.24 -11.70 -9.22
CA HIS A 101 -10.51 -11.70 -9.95
C HIS A 101 -11.63 -10.92 -9.26
N GLY A 102 -11.33 -10.17 -8.21
CA GLY A 102 -12.31 -9.36 -7.47
C GLY A 102 -13.23 -10.17 -6.55
N ASN A 103 -12.96 -11.46 -6.34
CA ASN A 103 -13.78 -12.33 -5.51
C ASN A 103 -13.35 -12.27 -4.05
N SER A 104 -13.70 -11.18 -3.38
CA SER A 104 -13.41 -10.96 -1.95
C SER A 104 -14.10 -11.99 -1.05
N ALA A 105 -15.31 -12.44 -1.39
CA ALA A 105 -16.03 -13.45 -0.60
C ALA A 105 -15.27 -14.78 -0.53
N ARG A 106 -14.89 -15.36 -1.68
CA ARG A 106 -14.12 -16.61 -1.71
C ARG A 106 -12.74 -16.47 -1.08
N ALA A 107 -12.11 -15.30 -1.21
CA ALA A 107 -10.85 -15.02 -0.55
C ALA A 107 -11.00 -15.03 0.99
N LEU A 108 -12.08 -14.44 1.52
CA LEU A 108 -12.38 -14.45 2.95
C LEU A 108 -12.70 -15.85 3.47
N ASP A 109 -13.51 -16.62 2.75
CA ASP A 109 -13.80 -18.01 3.12
C ASP A 109 -12.51 -18.83 3.20
N ARG A 110 -11.62 -18.70 2.21
CA ARG A 110 -10.34 -19.41 2.21
C ARG A 110 -9.39 -18.94 3.31
N LEU A 111 -9.46 -17.68 3.73
CA LEU A 111 -8.68 -17.18 4.87
C LEU A 111 -9.20 -17.75 6.19
N ARG A 112 -10.51 -17.95 6.34
CA ARG A 112 -11.11 -18.59 7.52
C ARG A 112 -10.72 -20.05 7.64
N ASP A 113 -10.72 -20.80 6.52
CA ASP A 113 -10.21 -22.18 6.51
C ASP A 113 -8.78 -22.26 7.08
N VAL A 114 -7.94 -21.27 6.73
CA VAL A 114 -6.55 -21.18 7.20
C VAL A 114 -6.47 -20.71 8.66
N ASP A 115 -7.37 -19.83 9.10
CA ASP A 115 -7.48 -19.42 10.50
C ASP A 115 -7.80 -20.64 11.39
N ASP A 116 -8.86 -21.38 11.03
CA ASP A 116 -9.32 -22.57 11.76
C ASP A 116 -8.20 -23.61 11.89
N GLU A 117 -7.48 -23.91 10.79
CA GLU A 117 -6.33 -24.84 10.77
C GLU A 117 -5.19 -24.39 11.69
N LEU A 118 -4.89 -23.09 11.72
CA LEU A 118 -3.83 -22.53 12.57
C LEU A 118 -4.26 -22.41 14.04
N GLU A 119 -5.55 -22.23 14.31
CA GLU A 119 -6.11 -22.20 15.67
C GLU A 119 -6.09 -23.61 16.28
N SER A 120 -6.34 -24.65 15.49
CA SER A 120 -6.24 -26.05 15.90
C SER A 120 -4.80 -26.59 15.93
N TRP A 121 -3.78 -25.82 15.56
CA TRP A 121 -2.38 -26.29 15.41
C TRP A 121 -1.81 -27.00 16.65
N ASP A 122 -2.12 -26.47 17.84
CA ASP A 122 -1.63 -27.01 19.12
C ASP A 122 -2.62 -28.02 19.72
N TYR A 123 -3.61 -28.52 18.97
CA TYR A 123 -4.65 -29.42 19.46
C TYR A 123 -4.68 -30.72 18.65
N ASP A 124 -4.98 -31.84 19.30
CA ASP A 124 -5.24 -33.11 18.64
C ASP A 124 -6.73 -33.29 18.31
N ASP A 125 -7.08 -34.44 17.73
CA ASP A 125 -8.46 -34.77 17.34
C ASP A 125 -9.42 -34.85 18.55
N ASP A 126 -8.90 -35.10 19.75
CA ASP A 126 -9.66 -35.14 21.00
C ASP A 126 -9.81 -33.74 21.64
N GLY A 127 -9.18 -32.71 21.05
CA GLY A 127 -9.19 -31.32 21.51
C GLY A 127 -8.25 -31.07 22.69
N GLU A 128 -7.35 -32.01 22.99
CA GLU A 128 -6.32 -31.83 24.00
C GLU A 128 -5.15 -31.00 23.45
N LYS A 129 -4.59 -30.14 24.29
CA LYS A 129 -3.52 -29.24 23.87
C LYS A 129 -2.17 -29.96 23.84
N HIS A 130 -1.64 -30.15 22.65
CA HIS A 130 -0.34 -30.73 22.37
C HIS A 130 0.53 -29.74 21.57
N PRO A 131 1.39 -28.94 22.23
CA PRO A 131 2.30 -28.03 21.52
C PRO A 131 3.20 -28.77 20.54
N GLN A 132 3.21 -28.34 19.28
CA GLN A 132 3.95 -28.98 18.19
C GLN A 132 5.16 -28.13 17.74
N PRO A 133 6.13 -28.70 17.00
CA PRO A 133 7.13 -27.90 16.32
C PRO A 133 6.47 -26.79 15.49
N GLY A 134 6.93 -25.54 15.64
CA GLY A 134 6.40 -24.41 14.90
C GLY A 134 5.21 -23.68 15.54
N SER A 135 4.73 -24.05 16.74
CA SER A 135 3.59 -23.37 17.38
C SER A 135 3.72 -21.84 17.46
N GLU A 136 4.92 -21.32 17.77
CA GLU A 136 5.13 -19.87 17.80
C GLU A 136 4.99 -19.22 16.42
N ALA A 137 5.51 -19.89 15.39
CA ALA A 137 5.37 -19.44 14.02
C ALA A 137 3.91 -19.53 13.55
N ALA A 138 3.17 -20.56 13.99
CA ALA A 138 1.76 -20.78 13.65
C ALA A 138 0.90 -19.69 14.29
N ARG A 139 1.09 -19.40 15.59
CA ARG A 139 0.43 -18.28 16.28
C ARG A 139 0.73 -16.92 15.64
N ARG A 140 1.98 -16.72 15.20
CA ARG A 140 2.35 -15.50 14.47
C ARG A 140 1.66 -15.42 13.11
N MET A 141 1.60 -16.53 12.37
CA MET A 141 0.89 -16.58 11.10
C MET A 141 -0.61 -16.35 11.28
N LEU A 142 -1.23 -16.95 12.29
CA LEU A 142 -2.63 -16.78 12.65
C LEU A 142 -2.98 -15.30 12.85
N LYS A 143 -2.11 -14.56 13.56
CA LYS A 143 -2.27 -13.11 13.71
C LYS A 143 -2.28 -12.40 12.35
N TYR A 144 -1.36 -12.74 11.44
CA TYR A 144 -1.32 -12.13 10.11
C TYR A 144 -2.52 -12.52 9.24
N VAL A 145 -3.04 -13.74 9.38
CA VAL A 145 -4.25 -14.20 8.68
C VAL A 145 -5.46 -13.37 9.12
N ARG A 146 -5.67 -13.20 10.44
CA ARG A 146 -6.74 -12.36 11.00
C ARG A 146 -6.64 -10.90 10.59
N GLU A 147 -5.41 -10.36 10.57
CA GLU A 147 -5.14 -9.00 10.07
C GLU A 147 -5.48 -8.89 8.57
N MET A 148 -5.15 -9.91 7.77
CA MET A 148 -5.49 -9.96 6.34
C MET A 148 -6.99 -10.09 6.11
N GLU A 149 -7.70 -10.95 6.85
CA GLU A 149 -9.15 -11.09 6.76
C GLU A 149 -9.84 -9.75 7.06
N THR A 150 -9.48 -9.12 8.18
CA THR A 150 -10.01 -7.81 8.58
C THR A 150 -9.72 -6.76 7.49
N TYR A 151 -8.51 -6.77 6.94
CA TYR A 151 -8.11 -5.86 5.87
C TYR A 151 -8.95 -6.03 4.60
N ILE A 152 -9.16 -7.26 4.14
CA ILE A 152 -9.97 -7.56 2.95
C ILE A 152 -11.44 -7.24 3.20
N ALA A 153 -12.01 -7.63 4.34
CA ALA A 153 -13.39 -7.35 4.70
C ALA A 153 -13.68 -5.84 4.70
N ASN A 154 -12.77 -5.07 5.31
CA ASN A 154 -12.88 -3.61 5.39
C ASN A 154 -12.78 -2.89 4.04
N ASN A 155 -12.16 -3.52 3.05
CA ASN A 155 -11.94 -2.93 1.72
C ASN A 155 -12.66 -3.68 0.60
N ALA A 156 -13.60 -4.57 0.93
CA ALA A 156 -14.30 -5.43 -0.03
C ALA A 156 -14.98 -4.63 -1.15
N GLY A 157 -15.55 -3.47 -0.83
CA GLY A 157 -16.19 -2.57 -1.81
C GLY A 157 -15.23 -1.89 -2.79
N SER A 158 -13.94 -1.86 -2.49
CA SER A 158 -12.89 -1.25 -3.32
C SER A 158 -12.05 -2.30 -4.06
N ILE A 159 -12.35 -3.59 -3.86
CA ILE A 159 -11.70 -4.69 -4.57
C ILE A 159 -12.41 -4.91 -5.91
N VAL A 160 -11.66 -4.79 -6.99
CA VAL A 160 -12.15 -4.91 -8.37
C VAL A 160 -11.53 -6.15 -9.05
N ASN A 161 -12.00 -6.48 -10.25
CA ASN A 161 -11.35 -7.51 -11.07
C ASN A 161 -10.02 -6.96 -11.66
N TYR A 162 -8.94 -7.05 -10.89
CA TYR A 162 -7.62 -6.58 -11.32
C TYR A 162 -7.13 -7.28 -12.59
N GLY A 163 -7.46 -8.57 -12.76
CA GLY A 163 -7.11 -9.31 -13.97
C GLY A 163 -7.78 -8.79 -15.24
N GLU A 164 -9.01 -8.30 -15.14
CA GLU A 164 -9.70 -7.61 -16.23
C GLU A 164 -9.07 -6.25 -16.52
N ARG A 165 -8.87 -5.43 -15.49
CA ARG A 165 -8.19 -4.13 -15.60
C ARG A 165 -6.83 -4.27 -16.27
N TYR A 166 -6.03 -5.24 -15.83
CA TYR A 166 -4.71 -5.52 -16.40
C TYR A 166 -4.77 -5.88 -17.89
N ARG A 167 -5.71 -6.76 -18.28
CA ARG A 167 -5.91 -7.13 -19.70
C ARG A 167 -6.38 -5.95 -20.55
N ASN A 168 -7.08 -5.00 -19.96
CA ASN A 168 -7.52 -3.77 -20.61
C ASN A 168 -6.47 -2.65 -20.58
N GLY A 169 -5.27 -2.89 -20.02
CA GLY A 169 -4.21 -1.88 -19.90
C GLY A 169 -4.49 -0.80 -18.85
N GLU A 170 -5.47 -1.01 -17.98
CA GLU A 170 -5.83 -0.08 -16.92
C GLU A 170 -4.87 -0.19 -15.72
N ARG A 171 -4.75 0.90 -14.96
CA ARG A 171 -3.97 0.93 -13.73
C ARG A 171 -4.58 -0.02 -12.69
N ILE A 172 -3.73 -0.82 -12.04
CA ILE A 172 -4.10 -1.71 -10.92
C ILE A 172 -3.34 -1.43 -9.63
N SER A 173 -2.21 -0.71 -9.71
CA SER A 173 -1.32 -0.54 -8.55
C SER A 173 -0.47 0.71 -8.62
N THR A 174 -0.13 1.30 -7.47
CA THR A 174 0.80 2.42 -7.32
C THR A 174 2.20 2.00 -6.87
N GLY A 175 2.63 0.75 -7.05
CA GLY A 175 3.97 0.29 -6.60
C GLY A 175 5.18 1.13 -7.05
N PHE A 176 5.07 1.92 -8.13
CA PHE A 176 6.10 2.90 -8.51
C PHE A 176 6.17 4.10 -7.55
N VAL A 177 5.03 4.57 -7.02
CA VAL A 177 4.93 5.63 -6.01
C VAL A 177 5.63 5.20 -4.73
N GLU A 178 5.52 3.92 -4.36
CA GLU A 178 6.20 3.36 -3.19
C GLU A 178 7.72 3.46 -3.28
N SER A 179 8.29 3.28 -4.48
CA SER A 179 9.73 3.53 -4.70
C SER A 179 10.08 5.00 -4.49
N THR A 180 9.25 5.92 -5.00
CA THR A 180 9.42 7.37 -4.80
C THR A 180 9.32 7.74 -3.32
N ILE A 181 8.33 7.23 -2.59
CA ILE A 181 8.20 7.41 -1.13
C ILE A 181 9.46 6.88 -0.44
N ASN A 182 9.97 5.70 -0.83
CA ASN A 182 11.20 5.17 -0.27
C ASN A 182 12.42 6.07 -0.53
N GLN A 183 12.49 6.75 -1.68
CA GLN A 183 13.53 7.73 -1.96
C GLN A 183 13.37 8.97 -1.07
N VAL A 184 12.16 9.52 -0.97
CA VAL A 184 11.83 10.74 -0.21
C VAL A 184 11.95 10.51 1.31
N VAL A 185 11.57 9.35 1.80
CA VAL A 185 11.45 9.05 3.23
C VAL A 185 12.56 8.08 3.66
N SER A 186 12.47 6.83 3.20
CA SER A 186 13.24 5.70 3.73
C SER A 186 14.75 5.83 3.57
N LYS A 187 15.25 6.42 2.48
CA LYS A 187 16.71 6.59 2.24
C LYS A 187 17.39 7.39 3.34
N ARG A 188 16.73 8.42 3.89
CA ARG A 188 17.29 9.29 4.95
C ARG A 188 16.77 8.92 6.33
N MET A 189 15.50 8.60 6.46
CA MET A 189 14.86 8.43 7.76
C MET A 189 15.07 7.03 8.34
N VAL A 190 15.06 5.99 7.51
CA VAL A 190 15.01 4.59 8.00
C VAL A 190 16.32 3.84 7.72
N LYS A 191 16.78 3.83 6.47
CA LYS A 191 17.78 2.84 6.02
C LYS A 191 19.25 3.24 6.21
N LYS A 192 19.63 4.52 6.04
CA LYS A 192 21.05 4.93 6.06
C LYS A 192 21.49 5.77 7.26
N GLN A 193 20.58 6.45 7.95
CA GLN A 193 20.96 7.44 8.98
C GLN A 193 20.16 7.33 10.28
N GLN A 194 19.04 6.59 10.31
CA GLN A 194 18.15 6.43 11.48
C GLN A 194 17.95 7.73 12.28
N MET A 195 17.81 8.86 11.59
CA MET A 195 17.75 10.16 12.28
C MET A 195 16.41 10.31 12.98
N GLN A 196 16.45 10.67 14.26
CA GLN A 196 15.25 10.96 15.05
C GLN A 196 14.85 12.42 14.84
N TRP A 197 13.91 12.65 13.94
CA TRP A 197 13.31 13.95 13.72
C TRP A 197 12.04 14.08 14.55
N THR A 198 11.76 15.30 15.03
CA THR A 198 10.43 15.62 15.54
C THR A 198 9.39 15.49 14.41
N PRO A 199 8.11 15.24 14.71
CA PRO A 199 7.06 15.19 13.68
C PRO A 199 7.03 16.44 12.79
N GLU A 200 7.28 17.62 13.37
CA GLU A 200 7.38 18.89 12.65
C GLU A 200 8.61 18.95 11.73
N GLY A 201 9.78 18.55 12.23
CA GLY A 201 11.00 18.49 11.41
C GLY A 201 10.86 17.51 10.25
N ALA A 202 10.22 16.35 10.47
CA ALA A 202 9.90 15.41 9.42
C ALA A 202 8.94 16.01 8.40
N HIS A 203 7.89 16.69 8.84
CA HIS A 203 6.92 17.36 7.97
C HIS A 203 7.57 18.40 7.04
N LEU A 204 8.37 19.31 7.60
CA LEU A 204 9.05 20.35 6.84
C LEU A 204 10.08 19.77 5.85
N LEU A 205 10.84 18.76 6.29
CA LEU A 205 11.81 18.10 5.42
C LEU A 205 11.14 17.43 4.22
N LEU A 206 9.97 16.82 4.40
CA LEU A 206 9.21 16.24 3.29
C LEU A 206 8.80 17.31 2.27
N GLN A 207 8.33 18.47 2.71
CA GLN A 207 7.96 19.57 1.80
C GLN A 207 9.15 20.03 0.94
N VAL A 208 10.30 20.30 1.57
CA VAL A 208 11.51 20.72 0.86
C VAL A 208 11.96 19.66 -0.14
N ARG A 209 11.97 18.39 0.27
CA ARG A 209 12.42 17.30 -0.61
C ARG A 209 11.48 17.06 -1.78
N THR A 210 10.17 17.19 -1.57
CA THR A 210 9.19 17.15 -2.66
C THR A 210 9.45 18.27 -3.66
N GLN A 211 9.64 19.51 -3.20
CA GLN A 211 9.96 20.63 -4.10
C GLN A 211 11.28 20.43 -4.85
N VAL A 212 12.31 19.87 -4.21
CA VAL A 212 13.57 19.55 -4.90
C VAL A 212 13.36 18.50 -5.99
N LEU A 213 12.56 17.47 -5.72
CA LEU A 213 12.28 16.42 -6.72
C LEU A 213 11.37 16.90 -7.85
N ASN A 214 10.49 17.86 -7.59
CA ASN A 214 9.66 18.50 -8.61
C ASN A 214 10.40 19.62 -9.36
N GLU A 215 11.66 19.90 -9.01
CA GLU A 215 12.44 21.03 -9.53
C GLU A 215 11.85 22.42 -9.21
N GLU A 216 10.94 22.50 -8.25
CA GLU A 216 10.22 23.72 -7.81
C GLU A 216 10.92 24.49 -6.68
N TRP A 217 11.93 23.87 -6.05
CA TRP A 217 12.59 24.42 -4.86
C TRP A 217 13.22 25.80 -5.13
N GLU A 218 13.91 25.95 -6.26
CA GLU A 218 14.57 27.21 -6.58
C GLU A 218 13.56 28.33 -6.82
N ASP A 219 12.47 28.04 -7.53
CA ASP A 219 11.41 29.02 -7.80
C ASP A 219 10.72 29.44 -6.50
N THR A 220 10.43 28.48 -5.62
CA THR A 220 9.90 28.76 -4.28
C THR A 220 10.88 29.66 -3.51
N PHE A 221 12.17 29.36 -3.52
CA PHE A 221 13.18 30.14 -2.81
C PHE A 221 13.32 31.57 -3.37
N ARG A 222 13.17 31.75 -4.69
CA ARG A 222 13.19 33.07 -5.35
C ARG A 222 12.03 33.98 -4.93
N THR A 223 10.90 33.42 -4.48
CA THR A 223 9.80 34.24 -3.94
C THR A 223 10.21 35.01 -2.69
N TRP A 224 11.17 34.49 -1.92
CA TRP A 224 11.74 35.15 -0.74
C TRP A 224 13.06 35.87 -1.05
N TYR A 225 13.85 35.31 -1.97
CA TYR A 225 15.17 35.82 -2.35
C TYR A 225 15.30 35.96 -3.88
N PRO A 226 14.80 37.05 -4.49
CA PRO A 226 14.74 37.19 -5.95
C PRO A 226 16.08 37.07 -6.67
N GLY A 227 17.20 37.40 -6.00
CA GLY A 227 18.56 37.30 -6.55
C GLY A 227 19.18 35.90 -6.49
N PHE A 228 18.48 34.89 -5.97
CA PHE A 228 18.99 33.53 -5.87
C PHE A 228 18.98 32.85 -7.26
N ARG A 229 20.18 32.58 -7.79
CA ARG A 229 20.44 31.84 -9.06
C ARG A 229 19.55 32.32 -10.22
N PRO A 230 19.58 33.62 -10.59
CA PRO A 230 18.62 34.20 -11.54
C PRO A 230 18.50 33.39 -12.84
N VAL A 231 17.25 33.16 -13.31
CA VAL A 231 17.03 32.47 -14.58
C VAL A 231 17.55 33.41 -15.67
N ALA A 232 18.42 32.92 -16.55
CA ALA A 232 18.87 33.70 -17.69
C ALA A 232 17.65 34.02 -18.57
N THR A 233 17.21 35.28 -18.56
CA THR A 233 16.23 35.77 -19.54
C THR A 233 16.92 35.74 -20.90
N ALA A 234 16.45 34.90 -21.82
CA ALA A 234 16.89 34.94 -23.21
C ALA A 234 16.74 36.39 -23.74
N PRO A 235 17.71 36.94 -24.46
CA PRO A 235 17.63 38.31 -24.94
C PRO A 235 16.41 38.44 -25.85
N THR A 236 15.51 39.35 -25.49
CA THR A 236 14.36 39.76 -26.31
C THR A 236 14.88 40.10 -27.70
N ALA A 237 14.59 39.28 -28.70
CA ALA A 237 14.88 39.60 -30.08
C ALA A 237 14.09 40.87 -30.42
N LEU A 238 14.79 42.00 -30.50
CA LEU A 238 14.28 43.21 -31.12
C LEU A 238 13.91 42.85 -32.56
N LEU A 239 12.61 42.68 -32.82
CA LEU A 239 12.06 42.78 -34.17
C LEU A 239 12.32 44.21 -34.65
N LEU A 240 13.44 44.40 -35.34
CA LEU A 240 13.65 45.56 -36.19
C LEU A 240 12.69 45.43 -37.37
N ALA A 241 11.74 46.37 -37.41
CA ALA A 241 10.89 46.60 -38.56
C ALA A 241 11.76 46.95 -39.79
N ALA A 242 11.48 46.30 -40.91
CA ALA A 242 11.82 46.73 -42.26
C ALA A 242 10.67 46.33 -43.18
#